data_AF-A0A536I4L0-F1
#
_entry.id   AF-A0A536I4L0-F1
#
_cell.length_a   1.000
_cell.length_b   1.000
_cell.length_c   1.000
_cell.angle_alpha   90.00
_cell.angle_beta   90.00
_cell.angle_gamma   90.00
#
_symmetry.space_group_name_H-M   'P 1'
#
loop_
_entity.id
_entity.type
_entity.pdbx_description
1 polymer ?
#
loop_
_entity_poly.entity_id
_entity_poly.type
_entity_poly.pdbx_seq_one_letter_code
_entity_poly.pdbx_strand_id
1 'polypeptide(L)' 'MAAPRLRATDSGQVYNIDLPELKVTRDDVDGIYVLHGRGHFQVFTTREEAFDRKKEIEYSTFR' A
#
# COMPACT_ATOMS: atom_id res chain seq x y z
N MET A 1 0.81 -9.64 -22.21
CA MET A 1 0.87 -8.72 -21.05
C MET A 1 0.44 -9.50 -19.83
N ALA A 2 1.20 -9.47 -18.73
CA ALA A 2 0.77 -10.12 -17.49
C ALA A 2 -0.37 -9.30 -16.86
N ALA A 3 -1.37 -9.98 -16.30
CA ALA A 3 -2.44 -9.31 -15.58
C ALA A 3 -1.88 -8.64 -14.29
N PRO A 4 -2.41 -7.46 -13.90
CA PRO A 4 -1.95 -6.79 -12.69
C PRO A 4 -2.28 -7.63 -11.45
N ARG A 5 -1.32 -7.73 -10.54
CA ARG A 5 -1.52 -8.38 -9.24
C ARG A 5 -2.33 -7.47 -8.33
N LEU A 6 -3.38 -8.03 -7.76
CA LEU A 6 -4.30 -7.36 -6.87
C LEU A 6 -4.30 -8.04 -5.50
N ARG A 7 -4.51 -7.26 -4.45
CA ARG A 7 -4.72 -7.74 -3.07
C ARG A 7 -5.92 -7.04 -2.48
N ALA A 8 -6.69 -7.76 -1.67
CA ALA A 8 -7.85 -7.22 -0.98
C ALA A 8 -7.58 -7.09 0.53
N THR A 9 -8.18 -6.09 1.16
CA THR A 9 -8.35 -6.02 2.61
C THR A 9 -9.54 -6.88 3.05
N ASP A 10 -9.73 -7.04 4.36
CA ASP A 10 -10.84 -7.82 4.92
C ASP A 10 -12.22 -7.19 4.62
N SER A 11 -12.28 -5.87 4.40
CA SER A 11 -13.47 -5.16 3.90
C SER A 11 -13.85 -5.51 2.46
N GLY A 12 -12.94 -6.14 1.70
CA GLY A 12 -13.11 -6.43 0.29
C GLY A 12 -12.63 -5.32 -0.66
N GLN A 13 -12.06 -4.22 -0.15
CA GLN A 13 -11.43 -3.19 -0.99
C GLN A 13 -10.18 -3.76 -1.68
N VAL A 14 -10.01 -3.45 -2.97
CA VAL A 14 -8.97 -4.07 -3.81
C VAL A 14 -7.91 -3.04 -4.22
N TYR A 15 -6.64 -3.41 -4.04
CA TYR A 15 -5.48 -2.57 -4.28
C TYR A 15 -4.53 -3.21 -5.28
N ASN A 16 -4.04 -2.40 -6.22
CA ASN A 16 -3.02 -2.81 -7.18
C ASN A 16 -1.63 -2.75 -6.53
N ILE A 17 -0.94 -3.89 -6.47
CA ILE A 17 0.40 -3.98 -5.89
C ILE A 17 1.50 -3.77 -6.94
N ASP A 18 1.16 -3.74 -8.22
CA ASP A 18 2.08 -3.54 -9.35
C ASP A 18 2.19 -2.09 -9.79
N LEU A 19 1.68 -1.15 -8.99
CA LEU A 19 1.90 0.27 -9.25
C LEU A 19 3.42 0.57 -9.26
N PRO A 20 3.89 1.43 -10.19
CA PRO A 20 5.30 1.79 -10.27
C PRO A 20 5.77 2.60 -9.06
N GLU A 21 4.83 3.25 -8.36
CA GLU A 21 5.05 4.06 -7.17
C GLU A 21 4.39 3.45 -5.93
N LEU A 22 4.91 3.79 -4.75
CA LEU A 22 4.25 3.44 -3.48
C LEU A 22 3.14 4.45 -3.18
N LYS A 23 1.95 3.93 -2.88
CA LYS A 23 0.79 4.72 -2.48
C LYS A 23 0.31 4.31 -1.10
N VAL A 24 -0.21 5.30 -0.37
CA VAL A 24 -0.99 5.08 0.84
C VAL A 24 -2.41 5.53 0.55
N THR A 25 -3.36 4.62 0.67
CA THR A 25 -4.78 4.85 0.41
C THR A 25 -5.56 4.53 1.68
N ARG A 26 -6.50 5.39 2.07
CA ARG A 26 -7.40 5.09 3.19
C ARG A 26 -8.49 4.15 2.70
N ASP A 27 -8.75 3.08 3.43
CA ASP A 27 -9.91 2.21 3.21
C ASP A 27 -11.15 2.91 3.81
N ASP A 28 -12.14 3.20 2.98
CA ASP A 28 -13.35 3.91 3.40
C ASP A 28 -14.31 3.06 4.25
N VAL A 29 -14.14 1.72 4.25
CA VAL A 29 -15.01 0.80 5.00
C VAL A 29 -14.48 0.63 6.43
N ASP A 30 -13.21 0.27 6.56
CA ASP A 30 -12.60 -0.04 7.88
C ASP A 30 -11.84 1.15 8.48
N GLY A 31 -11.67 2.24 7.72
CA GLY A 31 -10.96 3.44 8.16
C GLY A 31 -9.43 3.28 8.26
N ILE A 32 -8.89 2.12 7.90
CA ILE A 32 -7.47 1.77 7.89
C ILE A 32 -6.71 2.46 6.75
N TYR A 33 -5.37 2.42 6.79
CA TYR A 33 -4.49 2.95 5.75
C TYR A 33 -3.71 1.81 5.11
N VAL A 34 -3.77 1.70 3.79
CA VAL A 34 -3.15 0.63 3.01
C VAL A 34 -1.99 1.20 2.21
N LEU A 35 -0.79 0.70 2.49
CA LEU A 35 0.41 0.93 1.69
C LEU A 35 0.49 -0.15 0.60
N HIS A 36 0.45 0.26 -0.66
CA HIS A 36 0.51 -0.66 -1.80
C HIS A 36 1.33 -0.10 -2.96
N GLY A 37 1.75 -1.00 -3.87
CA GLY A 37 2.59 -0.67 -5.02
C GLY A 37 4.02 -1.17 -4.87
N ARG A 38 4.77 -1.26 -5.98
CA ARG A 38 6.13 -1.83 -6.03
C ARG A 38 6.24 -3.23 -5.39
N GLY A 39 5.17 -4.02 -5.47
CA GLY A 39 5.05 -5.34 -4.85
C GLY A 39 4.72 -5.33 -3.35
N HIS A 40 4.59 -4.16 -2.73
CA HIS A 40 4.20 -4.03 -1.33
C HIS A 40 2.68 -4.07 -1.15
N PHE A 41 2.27 -4.62 -0.01
CA PHE A 41 0.90 -4.58 0.51
C PHE A 41 0.97 -4.70 2.03
N GLN A 42 0.72 -3.60 2.74
CA GLN A 42 0.74 -3.52 4.21
C GLN A 42 -0.43 -2.65 4.68
N VAL A 43 -1.01 -3.01 5.81
CA VAL A 43 -2.16 -2.32 6.41
C VAL A 43 -1.74 -1.68 7.73
N PHE A 44 -2.24 -0.48 7.99
CA PHE A 44 -1.94 0.34 9.16
C PHE A 44 -3.22 0.91 9.76
N THR A 45 -3.25 1.13 11.07
CA THR A 45 -4.38 1.76 11.75
C THR A 45 -4.30 3.28 11.67
N THR A 46 -3.09 3.84 11.53
CA THR A 46 -2.90 5.29 11.43
C THR A 46 -2.26 5.72 10.11
N ARG A 47 -2.55 6.97 9.73
CA ARG A 47 -1.94 7.60 8.55
C ARG A 47 -0.42 7.72 8.71
N GLU A 48 0.01 8.11 9.91
CA GLU A 48 1.42 8.39 10.21
C GLU A 48 2.29 7.15 10.00
N GLU A 49 1.90 6.01 10.60
CA GLU A 49 2.60 4.73 10.43
C GLU A 49 2.72 4.31 8.96
N ALA A 50 1.65 4.45 8.18
CA ALA A 50 1.65 4.09 6.77
C ALA A 50 2.62 4.95 5.95
N PHE A 51 2.67 6.26 6.23
CA PHE A 51 3.55 7.19 5.54
C PHE A 51 5.00 7.06 5.98
N ASP A 52 5.27 6.78 7.26
CA ASP A 52 6.63 6.55 7.73
C ASP A 52 7.20 5.25 7.15
N ARG A 53 6.40 4.18 7.11
CA ARG A 53 6.80 2.95 6.39
C ARG A 53 7.07 3.21 4.91
N LYS A 54 6.24 4.02 4.25
CA LYS A 54 6.48 4.41 2.86
C LYS A 54 7.84 5.09 2.70
N LYS A 55 8.15 6.09 3.53
CA LYS A 55 9.43 6.83 3.49
C LYS A 55 10.63 5.90 3.71
N GLU A 56 10.53 4.97 4.67
CA GLU A 56 11.59 3.99 4.92
C GLU A 56 11.91 3.13 3.70
N ILE A 57 10.88 2.62 3.00
CA ILE A 57 11.06 1.79 1.81
C ILE A 57 11.63 2.62 0.66
N GLU A 58 11.12 3.84 0.48
CA GLU A 58 11.65 4.77 -0.52
C GLU A 58 13.13 5.07 -0.25
N TYR A 59 13.50 5.43 0.99
CA TYR A 59 14.87 5.71 1.38
C TYR A 59 15.81 4.51 1.23
N SER A 60 15.34 3.31 1.59
CA SER A 60 16.12 2.07 1.42
C SER A 60 16.34 1.69 -0.04
N THR A 61 15.55 2.19 -0.98
CA THR A 61 15.72 1.92 -2.42
C THR A 61 16.86 2.74 -3.03
N PHE A 62 17.21 3.88 -2.44
CA PHE A 62 18.23 4.80 -2.96
C PHE A 62 19.63 4.56 -2.42
N ARG A 63 19.84 3.51 -1.62
CA ARG A 63 21.14 3.11 -1.07
C ARG A 63 21.63 1.83 -1.72
#